data_AF-A0A6J0J7W7-F1
#
_entry.id   AF-A0A6J0J7W7-F1
#
_cell.length_a   1.000
_cell.length_b   1.000
_cell.length_c   1.000
_cell.angle_alpha   90.00
_cell.angle_beta   90.00
_cell.angle_gamma   90.00
#
_symmetry.space_group_name_H-M   'P 1'
#
loop_
_entity.id
_entity.type
_entity.pdbx_description
1 polymer ?
#
loop_
_entity_poly.entity_id
_entity_poly.type
_entity_poly.pdbx_seq_one_letter_code
_entity_poly.pdbx_strand_id
1 'polypeptide(L)'
;MTWKCPCDLLGGHSLDPGEVWMCSTFSSGVPRYKHNKTGSILINSLCLSNGGIFLETYHPRFIQKLLQDGGLLSPLLLRLMNFFFFSRGLGAVFGPHTQPSQAEFWDMWTAVRNNDGNLVMDSVLQYINERKQHSDRWVRALVSTSVPLHLIYGPLDPVNPHPEFLQLYRKLLPMSTVSVLDDHISHYPQLEDPTGFLNSYLNFINSF
;
A
#
# COMPACT_ATOMS: atom_id res chain seq x y z
N MET A 1 -4.64 -1.46 -24.61
CA MET A 1 -3.35 -1.61 -23.89
C MET A 1 -3.39 -2.95 -23.19
N THR A 2 -2.55 -3.88 -23.60
CA THR A 2 -2.45 -5.23 -23.02
C THR A 2 -1.27 -5.24 -22.06
N TRP A 3 -1.54 -5.47 -20.77
CA TRP A 3 -0.49 -5.66 -19.77
C TRP A 3 0.17 -7.02 -20.00
N LYS A 4 1.40 -7.03 -20.53
CA LYS A 4 2.24 -8.22 -20.55
C LYS A 4 2.94 -8.35 -19.20
N CYS A 5 2.69 -9.46 -18.52
CA CYS A 5 3.36 -9.86 -17.29
C CYS A 5 4.87 -10.04 -17.56
N PRO A 6 5.78 -9.37 -16.83
CA PRO A 6 7.22 -9.47 -17.06
C PRO A 6 7.79 -10.67 -16.30
N CYS A 7 7.37 -11.89 -16.66
CA CYS A 7 7.97 -13.11 -16.12
C CYS A 7 9.18 -13.62 -16.93
N ASP A 8 9.45 -13.05 -18.12
CA ASP A 8 10.42 -13.62 -19.08
C ASP A 8 11.73 -12.84 -19.26
N LEU A 9 12.14 -11.96 -18.32
CA LEU A 9 13.38 -11.17 -18.46
C LEU A 9 14.42 -11.38 -17.34
N LEU A 10 14.39 -12.50 -16.61
CA LEU A 10 15.49 -12.90 -15.73
C LEU A 10 16.59 -13.66 -16.50
N GLY A 11 17.15 -13.01 -17.52
CA GLY A 11 18.42 -13.36 -18.14
C GLY A 11 19.44 -12.27 -17.77
N GLY A 12 20.46 -12.64 -17.00
CA GLY A 12 21.27 -11.72 -16.20
C GLY A 12 21.86 -10.52 -16.95
N HIS A 13 21.55 -9.33 -16.45
CA HIS A 13 22.39 -8.14 -16.55
C HIS A 13 22.27 -7.33 -15.24
N SER A 14 23.37 -6.71 -14.85
CA SER A 14 23.60 -5.96 -13.61
C SER A 14 22.51 -4.94 -13.28
N LEU A 15 22.06 -4.93 -12.01
CA LEU A 15 21.13 -3.95 -11.46
C LEU A 15 21.83 -2.60 -11.26
N ASP A 16 21.23 -1.52 -11.78
CA ASP A 16 21.67 -0.12 -11.62
C ASP A 16 21.28 0.44 -10.22
N PRO A 17 22.02 1.41 -9.65
CA PRO A 17 21.87 1.85 -8.25
C PRO A 17 20.72 2.86 -8.00
N GLY A 18 19.58 2.72 -8.67
CA GLY A 18 18.51 3.72 -8.70
C GLY A 18 17.10 3.26 -8.25
N GLU A 19 16.98 2.23 -7.40
CA GLU A 19 15.65 1.72 -7.04
C GLU A 19 14.91 2.60 -6.00
N VAL A 20 13.81 3.22 -6.45
CA VAL A 20 12.83 3.95 -5.64
C VAL A 20 11.79 2.98 -5.10
N TRP A 21 11.57 2.98 -3.77
CA TRP A 21 10.53 2.18 -3.13
C TRP A 21 9.22 2.96 -3.01
N MET A 22 8.19 2.53 -3.73
CA MET A 22 6.82 3.03 -3.59
C MET A 22 6.03 2.08 -2.69
N CYS A 23 5.69 2.52 -1.47
CA CYS A 23 5.02 1.69 -0.47
C CYS A 23 3.59 2.22 -0.24
N SER A 24 2.59 1.60 -0.87
CA SER A 24 1.16 1.87 -0.59
C SER A 24 0.62 1.02 0.57
N THR A 25 1.42 0.09 1.09
CA THR A 25 1.10 -0.68 2.29
C THR A 25 2.42 -1.07 2.92
N PHE A 26 2.65 -0.72 4.19
CA PHE A 26 3.69 -1.33 5.03
C PHE A 26 3.34 -2.80 5.30
N SER A 27 3.20 -3.60 4.24
CA SER A 27 3.41 -5.03 4.33
C SER A 27 4.91 -5.21 4.26
N SER A 28 5.47 -6.00 5.16
CA SER A 28 6.89 -6.35 5.33
C SER A 28 7.54 -7.03 4.11
N GLY A 29 7.03 -6.80 2.91
CA GLY A 29 7.53 -7.26 1.62
C GLY A 29 8.59 -6.33 1.02
N VAL A 30 9.55 -5.85 1.82
CA VAL A 30 10.91 -5.79 1.26
C VAL A 30 11.18 -7.23 0.81
N PRO A 31 11.56 -7.51 -0.45
CA PRO A 31 11.91 -8.85 -0.86
C PRO A 31 12.94 -9.35 0.14
N ARG A 32 12.58 -10.33 0.98
CA ARG A 32 13.56 -11.06 1.79
C ARG A 32 14.34 -11.89 0.79
N TYR A 33 15.30 -11.24 0.15
CA TYR A 33 16.33 -11.89 -0.63
C TYR A 33 16.99 -12.85 0.35
N LYS A 34 16.75 -14.15 0.18
CA LYS A 34 17.30 -15.25 1.00
C LYS A 34 18.80 -15.42 0.74
N HIS A 35 19.56 -14.33 0.74
CA HIS A 35 21.00 -14.37 0.85
C HIS A 35 21.40 -13.56 2.06
N ASN A 36 22.13 -14.24 2.94
CA ASN A 36 22.79 -13.74 4.15
C ASN A 36 23.91 -12.72 3.82
N LYS A 37 23.69 -11.84 2.83
CA LYS A 37 24.57 -10.74 2.48
C LYS A 37 24.04 -9.50 3.20
N THR A 38 24.83 -9.00 4.13
CA THR A 38 24.66 -7.68 4.73
C THR A 38 24.90 -6.61 3.65
N GLY A 39 23.90 -6.40 2.79
CA GLY A 39 23.83 -5.24 1.93
C GLY A 39 23.08 -4.13 2.66
N SER A 40 23.70 -2.95 2.78
CA SER A 40 22.97 -1.75 3.16
C SER A 40 22.32 -1.16 1.91
N ILE A 41 20.99 -1.12 1.87
CA ILE A 41 20.27 -0.35 0.85
C ILE A 41 20.30 1.11 1.31
N LEU A 42 20.87 1.98 0.48
CA LEU A 42 20.79 3.42 0.70
C LEU A 42 19.45 3.92 0.16
N ILE A 43 18.63 4.49 1.04
CA ILE A 43 17.35 5.10 0.67
C ILE A 43 17.60 6.59 0.51
N ASN A 44 17.41 7.13 -0.70
CA ASN A 44 17.62 8.55 -0.97
C ASN A 44 16.41 9.40 -0.59
N SER A 45 15.21 8.83 -0.68
CA SER A 45 13.94 9.49 -0.36
C SER A 45 12.85 8.44 -0.13
N LEU A 46 11.74 8.85 0.48
CA LEU A 46 10.58 8.00 0.73
C LEU A 46 9.30 8.75 0.37
N CYS A 47 8.50 8.19 -0.55
CA CYS A 47 7.17 8.69 -0.87
C CYS A 47 6.12 7.64 -0.45
N LEU A 48 5.27 8.04 0.49
CA LEU A 48 4.17 7.25 1.01
C LEU A 48 2.88 7.59 0.25
N SER A 49 1.98 6.63 0.20
CA SER A 49 0.59 6.80 -0.26
C SER A 49 -0.37 6.45 0.88
N ASN A 50 -1.68 6.55 0.65
CA ASN A 50 -2.73 6.05 1.54
C ASN A 50 -2.39 4.65 2.05
N GLY A 51 -1.94 4.61 3.31
CA GLY A 51 -1.37 3.44 3.95
C GLY A 51 -1.20 3.74 5.42
N GLY A 52 -2.01 3.10 6.26
CA GLY A 52 -2.08 3.43 7.68
C GLY A 52 -0.86 2.93 8.43
N ILE A 53 0.02 3.83 8.86
CA ILE A 53 1.11 3.50 9.81
C ILE A 53 0.64 3.75 11.25
N PHE A 54 -0.23 4.73 11.42
CA PHE A 54 -0.82 5.09 12.72
C PHE A 54 -1.97 4.14 13.05
N LEU A 55 -1.93 3.59 14.26
CA LEU A 55 -2.98 2.69 14.75
C LEU A 55 -4.20 3.49 15.22
N GLU A 56 -3.96 4.71 15.68
CA GLU A 56 -4.92 5.59 16.33
C GLU A 56 -6.04 6.05 15.39
N THR A 57 -5.78 6.02 14.08
CA THR A 57 -6.71 6.46 13.03
C THR A 57 -7.08 5.32 12.08
N TYR A 58 -6.74 4.07 12.44
CA TYR A 58 -7.00 2.91 11.59
C TYR A 58 -8.42 2.36 11.80
N HIS A 59 -9.21 2.35 10.73
CA HIS A 59 -10.56 1.79 10.73
C HIS A 59 -10.64 0.49 9.91
N PRO A 60 -10.38 -0.69 10.53
CA PRO A 60 -10.41 -1.95 9.81
C PRO A 60 -11.81 -2.29 9.31
N ARG A 61 -11.87 -2.75 8.06
CA ARG A 61 -13.10 -3.26 7.44
C ARG A 61 -13.47 -4.60 8.06
N PHE A 62 -14.76 -4.98 7.98
CA PHE A 62 -15.25 -6.25 8.56
C PHE A 62 -14.45 -7.47 8.09
N ILE A 63 -14.16 -7.57 6.79
CA ILE A 63 -13.37 -8.68 6.24
C ILE A 63 -11.93 -8.71 6.77
N GLN A 64 -11.34 -7.54 7.04
CA GLN A 64 -9.99 -7.45 7.62
C GLN A 64 -9.99 -7.98 9.06
N LYS A 65 -11.01 -7.64 9.86
CA LYS A 65 -11.20 -8.21 11.21
C LYS A 65 -11.41 -9.73 11.15
N LEU A 66 -12.27 -10.19 10.24
CA LEU A 66 -12.58 -11.61 10.10
C LEU A 66 -11.35 -12.43 9.69
N LEU A 67 -10.52 -11.92 8.78
CA LEU A 67 -9.29 -12.59 8.38
C LEU A 67 -8.23 -12.51 9.50
N GLN A 68 -8.08 -11.35 10.13
CA GLN A 68 -7.15 -11.15 11.25
C GLN A 68 -7.44 -12.08 12.45
N ASP A 69 -8.72 -12.23 12.83
CA ASP A 69 -9.15 -12.96 14.02
C ASP A 69 -9.68 -14.37 13.71
N GLY A 70 -9.80 -14.73 12.43
CA GLY A 70 -10.49 -15.95 11.97
C GLY A 70 -9.70 -17.25 12.16
N GLY A 71 -8.40 -17.17 12.42
CA GLY A 71 -7.54 -18.32 12.69
C GLY A 71 -7.68 -19.43 11.64
N LEU A 72 -8.05 -20.64 12.07
CA LEU A 72 -8.23 -21.81 11.19
C LEU A 72 -9.35 -21.65 10.14
N LEU A 73 -10.25 -20.68 10.30
CA LEU A 73 -11.33 -20.40 9.35
C LEU A 73 -10.89 -19.47 8.21
N SER A 74 -9.84 -18.65 8.42
CA SER A 74 -9.34 -17.70 7.40
C SER A 74 -8.95 -18.40 6.08
N PRO A 75 -8.19 -19.52 6.07
CA PRO A 75 -7.87 -20.23 4.84
C PRO A 75 -9.10 -20.79 4.11
N LEU A 76 -10.14 -21.22 4.84
CA LEU A 76 -11.38 -21.70 4.24
C LEU A 76 -12.14 -20.56 3.57
N LEU A 77 -12.27 -19.42 4.25
CA LEU A 77 -12.90 -18.21 3.69
C LEU A 77 -12.16 -17.74 2.43
N LEU A 78 -10.83 -17.73 2.44
CA LEU A 78 -10.02 -17.34 1.28
C LEU A 78 -10.15 -18.31 0.10
N ARG A 79 -10.39 -19.60 0.36
CA ARG A 79 -10.70 -20.60 -0.69
C ARG A 79 -12.08 -20.37 -1.32
N LEU A 80 -13.06 -19.98 -0.50
CA LEU A 80 -14.43 -19.68 -0.94
C LEU A 80 -14.56 -18.31 -1.60
N MET A 81 -13.54 -17.45 -1.50
CA MET A 81 -13.53 -16.14 -2.14
C MET A 81 -13.61 -16.29 -3.66
N ASN A 82 -14.50 -15.50 -4.26
CA ASN A 82 -14.73 -15.44 -5.70
C ASN A 82 -14.68 -13.98 -6.18
N PHE A 83 -14.74 -13.80 -7.50
CA PHE A 83 -14.66 -12.49 -8.15
C PHE A 83 -15.71 -11.49 -7.63
N PHE A 84 -16.93 -11.95 -7.34
CA PHE A 84 -18.00 -11.09 -6.88
C PHE A 84 -17.72 -10.49 -5.49
N PHE A 85 -17.31 -11.33 -4.53
CA PHE A 85 -16.93 -10.83 -3.20
C PHE A 85 -15.67 -9.98 -3.24
N PHE A 86 -14.70 -10.34 -4.08
CA PHE A 86 -13.48 -9.56 -4.28
C PHE A 86 -13.77 -8.15 -4.82
N SER A 87 -14.47 -8.04 -5.95
CA SER A 87 -14.78 -6.76 -6.59
C SER A 87 -15.62 -5.85 -5.69
N ARG A 88 -16.62 -6.41 -4.97
CA ARG A 88 -17.38 -5.64 -3.99
C ARG A 88 -16.54 -5.19 -2.79
N GLY A 89 -15.69 -6.06 -2.26
CA GLY A 89 -14.82 -5.74 -1.14
C GLY A 89 -13.80 -4.66 -1.50
N LEU A 90 -13.15 -4.81 -2.65
CA LEU A 90 -12.14 -3.89 -3.15
C LEU A 90 -12.76 -2.56 -3.59
N GLY A 91 -13.86 -2.57 -4.36
CA GLY A 91 -14.54 -1.35 -4.80
C GLY A 91 -15.04 -0.49 -3.64
N ALA A 92 -15.32 -1.09 -2.48
CA ALA A 92 -15.77 -0.36 -1.30
C ALA A 92 -14.69 0.50 -0.62
N VAL A 93 -13.44 0.47 -1.09
CA VAL A 93 -12.38 1.41 -0.68
C VAL A 93 -12.00 2.42 -1.78
N PHE A 94 -12.53 2.28 -2.99
CA PHE A 94 -12.40 3.27 -4.06
C PHE A 94 -13.46 4.37 -3.92
N GLY A 95 -13.16 5.56 -4.44
CA GLY A 95 -14.12 6.65 -4.51
C GLY A 95 -15.35 6.27 -5.36
N PRO A 96 -16.51 6.89 -5.13
CA PRO A 96 -17.74 6.58 -5.87
C PRO A 96 -17.65 6.95 -7.36
N HIS A 97 -16.76 7.88 -7.71
CA HIS A 97 -16.57 8.38 -9.08
C HIS A 97 -15.30 7.84 -9.76
N THR A 98 -14.51 7.04 -9.04
CA THR A 98 -13.22 6.48 -9.46
C THR A 98 -13.21 4.96 -9.32
N GLN A 99 -14.39 4.33 -9.38
CA GLN A 99 -14.52 2.88 -9.33
C GLN A 99 -13.77 2.23 -10.50
N PRO A 100 -13.03 1.14 -10.27
CA PRO A 100 -12.45 0.36 -11.34
C PRO A 100 -13.52 -0.17 -12.28
N SER A 101 -13.21 -0.20 -13.56
CA SER A 101 -13.98 -0.91 -14.55
C SER A 101 -14.01 -2.41 -14.26
N GLN A 102 -14.98 -3.11 -14.86
CA GLN A 102 -15.05 -4.57 -14.73
C GLN A 102 -13.78 -5.27 -15.25
N ALA A 103 -13.15 -4.73 -16.29
CA ALA A 103 -11.89 -5.25 -16.83
C ALA A 103 -10.74 -5.11 -15.82
N GLU A 104 -10.60 -3.94 -15.19
CA GLU A 104 -9.57 -3.71 -14.17
C GLU A 104 -9.79 -4.60 -12.94
N PHE A 105 -11.03 -4.81 -12.50
CA PHE A 105 -11.32 -5.79 -11.46
C PHE A 105 -10.88 -7.19 -11.86
N TRP A 106 -11.10 -7.61 -13.10
CA TRP A 106 -10.66 -8.92 -13.58
C TRP A 106 -9.15 -9.05 -13.63
N ASP A 107 -8.44 -8.01 -14.04
CA ASP A 107 -6.98 -7.97 -14.03
C ASP A 107 -6.44 -8.11 -12.60
N MET A 108 -6.97 -7.33 -11.65
CA MET A 108 -6.60 -7.41 -10.24
C MET A 108 -6.95 -8.77 -9.62
N TRP A 109 -8.13 -9.31 -9.93
CA TRP A 109 -8.53 -10.64 -9.47
C TRP A 109 -7.60 -11.73 -9.99
N THR A 110 -7.24 -11.67 -11.27
CA THR A 110 -6.33 -12.62 -11.91
C THR A 110 -4.96 -12.57 -11.25
N ALA A 111 -4.43 -11.37 -10.96
CA ALA A 111 -3.17 -11.21 -10.24
C ALA A 111 -3.22 -11.84 -8.83
N VAL A 112 -4.31 -11.62 -8.10
CA VAL A 112 -4.50 -12.20 -6.75
C VAL A 112 -4.65 -13.72 -6.81
N ARG A 113 -5.31 -14.28 -7.83
CA ARG A 113 -5.55 -15.71 -7.97
C ARG A 113 -4.39 -16.48 -8.60
N ASN A 114 -3.44 -15.79 -9.22
CA ASN A 114 -2.28 -16.41 -9.82
C ASN A 114 -1.51 -17.22 -8.77
N ASN A 115 -1.22 -18.48 -9.08
CA ASN A 115 -0.51 -19.41 -8.19
C ASN A 115 -1.11 -19.48 -6.77
N ASP A 116 -2.44 -19.48 -6.65
CA ASP A 116 -3.18 -19.48 -5.38
C ASP A 116 -2.79 -18.34 -4.42
N GLY A 117 -2.41 -17.18 -4.96
CA GLY A 117 -1.99 -16.00 -4.19
C GLY A 117 -3.04 -15.51 -3.17
N ASN A 118 -4.32 -15.80 -3.38
CA ASN A 118 -5.37 -15.48 -2.42
C ASN A 118 -5.19 -16.23 -1.10
N LEU A 119 -4.52 -17.38 -1.07
CA LEU A 119 -4.33 -18.18 0.15
C LEU A 119 -3.27 -17.59 1.10
N VAL A 120 -2.39 -16.71 0.61
CA VAL A 120 -1.42 -16.02 1.47
C VAL A 120 -1.98 -14.72 2.07
N MET A 121 -3.19 -14.29 1.66
CA MET A 121 -3.76 -13.01 2.09
C MET A 121 -3.99 -12.93 3.61
N ASP A 122 -4.32 -14.05 4.26
CA ASP A 122 -4.40 -14.11 5.72
C ASP A 122 -3.04 -13.79 6.36
N SER A 123 -1.98 -14.46 5.92
CA SER A 123 -0.60 -14.20 6.37
C SER A 123 -0.16 -12.77 6.09
N VAL A 124 -0.51 -12.21 4.92
CA VAL A 124 -0.21 -10.81 4.59
C VAL A 124 -0.92 -9.88 5.56
N LEU A 125 -2.21 -10.11 5.86
CA LEU A 125 -3.00 -9.28 6.77
C LEU A 125 -2.50 -9.31 8.23
N GLN A 126 -1.71 -10.31 8.62
CA GLN A 126 -1.06 -10.34 9.94
C GLN A 126 -0.12 -9.14 10.17
N TYR A 127 0.28 -8.40 9.13
CA TYR A 127 0.99 -7.12 9.30
C TYR A 127 0.22 -6.14 10.21
N ILE A 128 -1.11 -6.24 10.30
CA ILE A 128 -1.93 -5.42 11.20
C ILE A 128 -1.57 -5.71 12.66
N ASN A 129 -1.32 -6.97 13.01
CA ASN A 129 -0.86 -7.38 14.34
C ASN A 129 0.58 -6.94 14.59
N GLU A 130 1.45 -7.08 13.58
CA GLU A 130 2.82 -6.55 13.65
C GLU A 130 2.83 -5.04 13.86
N ARG A 131 1.94 -4.30 13.18
CA ARG A 131 1.77 -2.85 13.36
C ARG A 131 1.35 -2.52 14.78
N LYS A 132 0.45 -3.30 15.41
CA LYS A 132 0.09 -3.12 16.83
C LYS A 132 1.31 -3.27 17.75
N GLN A 133 2.20 -4.22 17.45
CA GLN A 133 3.37 -4.51 18.27
C GLN A 133 4.55 -3.56 17.99
N HIS A 134 4.67 -3.05 16.76
CA HIS A 134 5.86 -2.38 16.26
C HIS A 134 5.63 -0.94 15.79
N SER A 135 4.41 -0.40 15.91
CA SER A 135 4.05 0.98 15.52
C SER A 135 5.06 1.98 16.05
N ASP A 136 5.37 1.89 17.33
CA ASP A 136 6.36 2.68 18.03
C ASP A 136 7.72 2.72 17.32
N ARG A 137 8.23 1.56 16.92
CA ARG A 137 9.51 1.45 16.20
C ARG A 137 9.38 2.03 14.78
N TRP A 138 8.30 1.74 14.09
CA TRP A 138 8.10 2.16 12.69
C TRP A 138 7.87 3.67 12.58
N VAL A 139 7.02 4.23 13.42
CA VAL A 139 6.77 5.68 13.52
C VAL A 139 8.05 6.39 13.93
N ARG A 140 8.79 5.90 14.96
CA ARG A 140 10.07 6.50 15.33
C ARG A 140 11.06 6.53 14.17
N ALA A 141 11.14 5.48 13.36
CA ALA A 141 12.03 5.46 12.20
C ALA A 141 11.68 6.56 11.18
N LEU A 142 10.39 6.84 10.97
CA LEU A 142 9.94 7.95 10.13
C LEU A 142 10.20 9.31 10.76
N VAL A 143 9.98 9.45 12.07
CA VAL A 143 10.24 10.70 12.81
C VAL A 143 11.73 11.05 12.80
N SER A 144 12.60 10.06 12.94
CA SER A 144 14.06 10.25 13.01
C SER A 144 14.75 10.24 11.65
N THR A 145 14.02 10.08 10.55
CA THR A 145 14.64 9.97 9.23
C THR A 145 15.22 11.32 8.80
N SER A 146 16.39 11.28 8.15
CA SER A 146 17.00 12.45 7.53
C SER A 146 16.75 12.52 6.03
N VAL A 147 16.14 11.48 5.44
CA VAL A 147 15.85 11.44 4.01
C VAL A 147 14.56 12.21 3.73
N PRO A 148 14.43 12.89 2.57
CA PRO A 148 13.19 13.51 2.16
C PRO A 148 12.01 12.53 2.25
N LEU A 149 10.94 12.98 2.92
CA LEU A 149 9.72 12.21 3.15
C LEU A 149 8.53 12.97 2.57
N HIS A 150 7.69 12.28 1.81
CA HIS A 150 6.46 12.81 1.22
C HIS A 150 5.30 11.86 1.41
N LEU A 151 4.09 12.42 1.52
CA LEU A 151 2.83 11.67 1.48
C LEU A 151 1.96 12.20 0.34
N ILE A 152 1.48 11.30 -0.53
CA ILE A 152 0.40 11.58 -1.46
C ILE A 152 -0.88 10.97 -0.88
N TYR A 153 -1.91 11.79 -0.67
CA TYR A 153 -3.08 11.42 0.11
C TYR A 153 -4.40 11.70 -0.62
N GLY A 154 -5.18 10.64 -0.86
CA GLY A 154 -6.59 10.69 -1.23
C GLY A 154 -7.47 10.89 0.02
N PRO A 155 -8.22 12.00 0.13
CA PRO A 155 -8.94 12.36 1.36
C PRO A 155 -10.22 11.54 1.61
N LEU A 156 -10.76 10.82 0.62
CA LEU A 156 -11.97 10.02 0.76
C LEU A 156 -11.72 8.60 1.30
N ASP A 157 -10.47 8.29 1.68
CA ASP A 157 -10.07 6.96 2.16
C ASP A 157 -10.87 6.53 3.40
N PRO A 158 -11.71 5.46 3.31
CA PRO A 158 -12.51 5.00 4.45
C PRO A 158 -11.69 4.26 5.51
N VAL A 159 -10.43 3.92 5.22
CA VAL A 159 -9.52 3.21 6.13
C VAL A 159 -8.73 4.19 6.99
N ASN A 160 -8.31 5.32 6.41
CA ASN A 160 -7.57 6.38 7.06
C ASN A 160 -8.26 7.73 6.77
N PRO A 161 -9.39 8.02 7.43
CA PRO A 161 -10.27 9.12 7.04
C PRO A 161 -9.64 10.49 7.30
N HIS A 162 -10.03 11.43 6.45
CA HIS A 162 -9.80 12.84 6.65
C HIS A 162 -10.87 13.41 7.61
N PRO A 163 -10.51 14.34 8.53
CA PRO A 163 -9.20 14.97 8.69
C PRO A 163 -8.24 14.27 9.66
N GLU A 164 -8.70 13.28 10.42
CA GLU A 164 -8.00 12.76 11.60
C GLU A 164 -6.62 12.18 11.25
N PHE A 165 -6.54 11.39 10.17
CA PHE A 165 -5.27 10.81 9.72
C PHE A 165 -4.26 11.88 9.34
N LEU A 166 -4.68 12.85 8.52
CA LEU A 166 -3.79 13.89 8.00
C LEU A 166 -3.31 14.84 9.11
N GLN A 167 -4.18 15.17 10.07
CA GLN A 167 -3.79 15.97 11.24
C GLN A 167 -2.75 15.25 12.09
N LEU A 168 -2.94 13.97 12.37
CA LEU A 168 -1.98 13.16 13.11
C LEU A 168 -0.65 13.03 12.35
N TYR A 169 -0.71 12.79 11.03
CA TYR A 169 0.47 12.71 10.17
C TYR A 169 1.33 13.98 10.28
N ARG A 170 0.72 15.15 10.06
CA ARG A 170 1.43 16.44 10.13
C ARG A 170 2.00 16.73 11.52
N LYS A 171 1.31 16.30 12.57
CA LYS A 171 1.78 16.46 13.96
C LYS A 171 3.02 15.59 14.24
N LEU A 172 3.01 14.34 13.78
CA LEU A 172 4.09 13.39 14.06
C LEU A 172 5.29 13.58 13.12
N LEU A 173 5.05 13.95 11.87
CA LEU A 173 6.07 14.04 10.82
C LEU A 173 6.15 15.47 10.27
N PRO A 174 6.51 16.48 11.09
CA PRO A 174 6.45 17.89 10.70
C PRO A 174 7.42 18.26 9.57
N MET A 175 8.48 17.46 9.37
CA MET A 175 9.44 17.64 8.27
C MET A 175 9.00 16.98 6.97
N SER A 176 7.96 16.14 7.00
CA SER A 176 7.40 15.53 5.79
C SER A 176 6.59 16.56 5.02
N THR A 177 6.73 16.54 3.69
CA THR A 177 5.81 17.25 2.80
C THR A 177 4.57 16.39 2.51
N VAL A 178 3.47 17.00 2.09
CA VAL A 178 2.21 16.29 1.78
C VAL A 178 1.53 16.91 0.56
N SER A 179 1.12 16.07 -0.40
CA SER A 179 0.19 16.42 -1.47
C SER A 179 -1.16 15.77 -1.19
N VAL A 180 -2.21 16.57 -1.03
CA VAL A 180 -3.59 16.07 -0.91
C VAL A 180 -4.21 16.15 -2.30
N LEU A 181 -4.71 15.02 -2.81
CA LEU A 181 -5.42 14.95 -4.09
C LEU A 181 -6.87 15.41 -3.95
N ASP A 182 -7.59 15.48 -5.06
CA ASP A 182 -8.98 15.95 -5.09
C ASP A 182 -9.90 15.18 -4.11
N ASP A 183 -10.94 15.87 -3.62
CA ASP A 183 -11.83 15.39 -2.55
C ASP A 183 -12.53 14.05 -2.83
N HIS A 184 -12.60 13.63 -4.09
CA HIS A 184 -13.24 12.39 -4.52
C HIS A 184 -12.29 11.19 -4.59
N ILE A 185 -10.98 11.40 -4.40
CA ILE A 185 -9.95 10.36 -4.47
C ILE A 185 -9.85 9.64 -3.13
N SER A 186 -9.85 8.31 -3.17
CA SER A 186 -9.93 7.43 -2.00
C SER A 186 -8.62 6.65 -1.77
N HIS A 187 -8.72 5.39 -1.36
CA HIS A 187 -7.65 4.58 -0.77
C HIS A 187 -6.51 4.21 -1.74
N TYR A 188 -6.77 4.18 -3.06
CA TYR A 188 -5.74 3.84 -4.05
C TYR A 188 -5.51 5.02 -5.00
N PRO A 189 -4.95 6.14 -4.51
CA PRO A 189 -4.83 7.36 -5.30
C PRO A 189 -4.04 7.17 -6.60
N GLN A 190 -3.08 6.26 -6.63
CA GLN A 190 -2.32 5.92 -7.85
C GLN A 190 -3.15 5.24 -8.95
N LEU A 191 -4.29 4.64 -8.60
CA LEU A 191 -5.24 4.03 -9.54
C LEU A 191 -6.42 4.97 -9.83
N GLU A 192 -6.82 5.76 -8.83
CA GLU A 192 -7.99 6.65 -8.91
C GLU A 192 -7.69 7.96 -9.64
N ASP A 193 -6.49 8.52 -9.43
CA ASP A 193 -5.97 9.67 -10.18
C ASP A 193 -4.48 9.46 -10.51
N PRO A 194 -4.18 8.63 -11.52
CA PRO A 194 -2.80 8.34 -11.89
C PRO A 194 -2.00 9.59 -12.29
N THR A 195 -2.67 10.61 -12.84
CA THR A 195 -2.01 11.84 -13.30
C THR A 195 -1.68 12.76 -12.12
N GLY A 196 -2.62 13.02 -11.22
CA GLY A 196 -2.36 13.79 -10.00
C GLY A 196 -1.37 13.10 -9.08
N PHE A 197 -1.44 11.76 -8.97
CA PHE A 197 -0.45 10.98 -8.23
C PHE A 197 0.96 11.12 -8.83
N LEU A 198 1.10 10.92 -10.15
CA LEU A 198 2.38 11.06 -10.84
C LEU A 198 2.95 12.48 -10.72
N ASN A 199 2.12 13.51 -10.94
CA ASN A 199 2.55 14.90 -10.82
C ASN A 199 3.02 15.22 -9.40
N SER A 200 2.29 14.77 -8.38
CA SER A 200 2.69 14.93 -6.97
C SER A 200 4.02 14.25 -6.68
N TYR A 201 4.20 13.02 -7.19
CA TYR A 201 5.44 12.28 -7.04
C TYR A 201 6.62 12.97 -7.75
N LEU A 202 6.45 13.39 -9.01
CA LEU A 202 7.47 14.10 -9.79
C LEU A 202 7.87 15.42 -9.15
N ASN A 203 6.89 16.19 -8.66
CA ASN A 203 7.16 17.43 -7.92
C ASN A 203 7.99 17.17 -6.67
N PHE A 204 7.71 16.09 -5.94
CA PHE A 204 8.50 15.69 -4.78
C PHE A 204 9.95 15.34 -5.16
N ILE A 205 10.16 14.42 -6.11
CA ILE A 205 11.53 13.98 -6.44
C ILE A 205 12.38 15.08 -7.09
N ASN A 206 11.77 16.08 -7.71
CA ASN A 206 12.49 17.21 -8.31
C ASN A 206 12.74 18.37 -7.31
N SER A 207 12.38 18.20 -6.03
CA SER A 207 12.47 19.26 -5.02
C SER A 207 13.74 19.23 -4.16
N PHE A 208 14.63 18.26 -4.35
CA PHE A 208 15.86 18.09 -3.56
C PHE A 208 17.02 17.53 -4.39
#